data_AF-A0A9D3PKK3-F1
#
_entry.id   AF-A0A9D3PKK3-F1
#
_cell.length_a   1.000
_cell.length_b   1.000
_cell.length_c   1.000
_cell.angle_alpha   90.00
_cell.angle_beta   90.00
_cell.angle_gamma   90.00
#
_symmetry.space_group_name_H-M   'P 1'
#
loop_
_entity.id
_entity.type
_entity.pdbx_description
1 polymer ?
#
loop_
_entity_poly.entity_id
_entity_poly.type
_entity_poly.pdbx_seq_one_letter_code
_entity_poly.pdbx_strand_id
1 'polypeptide(L)'
;MFPVRKMSELTSKVLVHCATGCSRSATLVLAYLVTCKDMALVEAVGALGKCRSICPNPGFLVQLCQLDLQQLRRRKEKVYNYLRIKKGNSLLRQAGGELLTSIPPSEEAEEDTLGEGKQGSGSKKMALEKSLRGKEEYETPSVSDLQHLLLKNIYPTGPVNQVWPGIYIGNAATARDKSTLCNMRITHIVNAAHGPHHINTGARFYSNMTVDYYGVEADDAEDFDLSPFFYPTAKFIRAALSKQGRVFVHCAMGVSRAPTLVLAFLMIHENMTLVDAINAVRQHRDICPNAGFLSQLRRLDKNLAWERKRKGETYKV
;
A
#
# COMPACT_ATOMS: atom_id res chain seq x y z
N MET A 1 -46.64 -2.84 17.67
CA MET A 1 -46.75 -3.78 16.54
C MET A 1 -46.45 -2.98 15.27
N PHE A 2 -45.22 -3.04 14.76
CA PHE A 2 -44.84 -2.34 13.53
C PHE A 2 -45.47 -3.05 12.32
N PRO A 3 -46.04 -2.33 11.33
CA PRO A 3 -46.76 -2.97 10.25
C PRO A 3 -45.78 -3.71 9.33
N VAL A 4 -46.02 -5.02 9.19
CA VAL A 4 -45.37 -5.88 8.20
C VAL A 4 -45.81 -5.39 6.81
N ARG A 5 -44.88 -4.76 6.07
CA ARG A 5 -45.10 -4.42 4.66
C ARG A 5 -45.19 -5.71 3.84
N LYS A 6 -46.20 -5.79 2.98
CA LYS A 6 -46.41 -6.88 2.01
C LYS A 6 -45.15 -7.08 1.16
N MET A 7 -44.64 -8.32 1.13
CA MET A 7 -43.60 -8.78 0.22
C MET A 7 -44.17 -8.99 -1.19
N SER A 8 -44.31 -7.91 -1.95
CA SER A 8 -44.54 -7.98 -3.41
C SER A 8 -43.56 -7.01 -4.07
N GLU A 9 -42.65 -7.58 -4.88
CA GLU A 9 -41.54 -6.92 -5.60
C GLU A 9 -40.37 -6.41 -4.73
N LEU A 10 -39.74 -7.33 -3.98
CA LEU A 10 -38.37 -7.10 -3.52
C LEU A 10 -37.42 -7.23 -4.72
N THR A 11 -37.14 -6.10 -5.37
CA THR A 11 -35.93 -5.98 -6.19
C THR A 11 -34.75 -6.40 -5.31
N SER A 12 -34.09 -7.50 -5.67
CA SER A 12 -32.95 -8.02 -4.92
C SER A 12 -31.84 -6.96 -4.92
N LYS A 13 -31.58 -6.36 -3.75
CA LYS A 13 -30.51 -5.38 -3.57
C LYS A 13 -29.28 -6.10 -3.04
N VAL A 14 -28.13 -5.83 -3.66
CA VAL A 14 -26.82 -6.36 -3.23
C VAL A 14 -26.01 -5.22 -2.61
N LEU A 15 -25.52 -5.42 -1.39
CA LEU A 15 -24.60 -4.49 -0.72
C LEU A 15 -23.15 -4.92 -0.96
N VAL A 16 -22.36 -4.06 -1.61
CA VAL A 16 -20.90 -4.22 -1.73
C VAL A 16 -20.24 -3.26 -0.76
N HIS A 17 -19.50 -3.79 0.24
CA HIS A 17 -18.90 -2.96 1.29
C HIS A 17 -17.42 -3.30 1.54
N CYS A 18 -16.70 -2.32 2.07
CA CYS A 18 -15.40 -2.49 2.71
C CYS A 18 -15.28 -1.45 3.83
N ALA A 19 -14.19 -1.44 4.60
CA ALA A 19 -14.05 -0.60 5.79
C ALA A 19 -14.46 0.88 5.61
N THR A 20 -14.04 1.53 4.51
CA THR A 20 -14.39 2.93 4.20
C THR A 20 -15.37 3.06 3.03
N GLY A 21 -15.61 1.96 2.32
CA GLY A 21 -16.41 1.94 1.11
C GLY A 21 -15.75 2.59 -0.13
N CYS A 22 -14.60 3.27 0.00
CA CYS A 22 -14.03 4.12 -1.05
C CYS A 22 -13.03 3.40 -1.97
N SER A 23 -12.36 2.35 -1.49
CA SER A 23 -11.31 1.67 -2.28
C SER A 23 -11.81 0.30 -2.76
N ARG A 24 -11.61 -0.78 -1.99
CA ARG A 24 -11.96 -2.17 -2.37
C ARG A 24 -13.37 -2.34 -2.92
N SER A 25 -14.39 -1.89 -2.19
CA SER A 25 -15.79 -2.02 -2.64
C SER A 25 -16.08 -1.15 -3.86
N ALA A 26 -15.50 0.05 -3.94
CA ALA A 26 -15.63 0.90 -5.12
C ALA A 26 -15.00 0.22 -6.34
N THR A 27 -13.80 -0.37 -6.20
CA THR A 27 -13.14 -1.16 -7.25
C THR A 27 -14.04 -2.29 -7.77
N LEU A 28 -14.67 -3.05 -6.88
CA LEU A 28 -15.57 -4.14 -7.29
C LEU A 28 -16.80 -3.61 -8.04
N VAL A 29 -17.37 -2.48 -7.61
CA VAL A 29 -18.49 -1.85 -8.31
C VAL A 29 -18.04 -1.30 -9.67
N LEU A 30 -16.88 -0.67 -9.77
CA LEU A 30 -16.31 -0.20 -11.04
C LEU A 30 -16.05 -1.36 -12.00
N ALA A 31 -15.47 -2.46 -11.52
CA ALA A 31 -15.26 -3.67 -12.32
C ALA A 31 -16.60 -4.19 -12.85
N TYR A 32 -17.63 -4.29 -12.00
CA TYR A 32 -18.98 -4.69 -12.42
C TYR A 32 -19.57 -3.77 -13.49
N LEU A 33 -19.42 -2.44 -13.36
CA LEU A 33 -19.91 -1.49 -14.36
C LEU A 33 -19.19 -1.68 -15.71
N VAL A 34 -17.88 -1.88 -15.69
CA VAL A 34 -17.07 -2.13 -16.90
C VAL A 34 -17.41 -3.48 -17.55
N THR A 35 -17.62 -4.53 -16.76
CA THR A 35 -17.82 -5.90 -17.29
C THR A 35 -19.26 -6.22 -17.61
N CYS A 36 -20.19 -5.85 -16.73
CA CYS A 36 -21.59 -6.28 -16.77
C CYS A 36 -22.53 -5.19 -17.26
N LYS A 37 -22.13 -3.91 -17.20
CA LYS A 37 -22.90 -2.78 -17.76
C LYS A 37 -22.27 -2.20 -19.03
N ASP A 38 -21.18 -2.80 -19.50
CA ASP A 38 -20.48 -2.41 -20.72
C ASP A 38 -20.11 -0.92 -20.77
N MET A 39 -19.81 -0.33 -19.62
CA MET A 39 -19.34 1.06 -19.54
C MET A 39 -17.83 1.13 -19.85
N ALA A 40 -17.35 2.28 -20.32
CA ALA A 40 -15.92 2.57 -20.26
C ALA A 40 -15.52 2.88 -18.81
N LEU A 41 -14.27 2.58 -18.42
CA LEU A 41 -13.83 2.81 -17.04
C LEU A 41 -13.99 4.27 -16.59
N VAL A 42 -13.67 5.22 -17.47
CA VAL A 42 -13.82 6.66 -17.18
C VAL A 42 -15.28 7.02 -16.88
N GLU A 43 -16.23 6.45 -17.62
CA GLU A 43 -17.67 6.67 -17.40
C GLU A 43 -18.14 6.01 -16.10
N ALA A 44 -17.65 4.80 -15.80
CA ALA A 44 -17.95 4.09 -14.56
C ALA A 44 -17.46 4.87 -13.33
N VAL A 45 -16.25 5.43 -13.40
CA VAL A 45 -15.67 6.31 -12.36
C VAL A 45 -16.54 7.56 -12.20
N GLY A 46 -16.90 8.22 -13.29
CA GLY A 46 -17.78 9.39 -13.26
C GLY A 46 -19.16 9.11 -12.67
N ALA A 47 -19.78 7.98 -13.04
CA ALA A 47 -21.10 7.59 -12.55
C ALA A 47 -21.08 7.26 -11.05
N LEU A 48 -20.12 6.44 -10.60
CA LEU A 48 -20.01 6.07 -9.20
C LEU A 48 -19.58 7.26 -8.32
N GLY A 49 -18.71 8.13 -8.85
CA GLY A 49 -18.24 9.35 -8.19
C GLY A 49 -19.34 10.36 -7.90
N LYS A 50 -20.40 10.42 -8.73
CA LYS A 50 -21.59 11.25 -8.47
C LYS A 50 -22.40 10.76 -7.26
N CYS A 51 -22.35 9.47 -6.96
CA CYS A 51 -23.11 8.88 -5.85
C CYS A 51 -22.31 8.88 -4.54
N ARG A 52 -20.97 8.81 -4.61
CA ARG A 52 -20.10 8.76 -3.43
C ARG A 52 -18.65 9.09 -3.75
N SER A 53 -17.90 9.48 -2.73
CA SER A 53 -16.44 9.53 -2.81
C SER A 53 -15.86 8.12 -3.03
N ILE A 54 -14.97 8.04 -4.01
CA ILE A 54 -14.22 6.83 -4.38
C ILE A 54 -12.73 7.16 -4.48
N CYS A 55 -11.90 6.23 -4.03
CA CYS A 55 -10.45 6.29 -4.08
C CYS A 55 -9.89 4.84 -4.12
N PRO A 56 -10.04 4.12 -5.24
CA PRO A 56 -9.29 2.89 -5.47
C PRO A 56 -7.79 3.14 -5.31
N ASN A 57 -7.06 2.23 -4.68
CA ASN A 57 -5.61 2.35 -4.60
C ASN A 57 -4.97 2.16 -5.99
N PRO A 58 -3.71 2.59 -6.20
CA PRO A 58 -3.07 2.49 -7.51
C PRO A 58 -3.03 1.07 -8.11
N GLY A 59 -2.85 0.05 -7.28
CA GLY A 59 -2.87 -1.35 -7.74
C GLY A 59 -4.23 -1.75 -8.33
N PHE A 60 -5.32 -1.35 -7.69
CA PHE A 60 -6.67 -1.54 -8.21
C PHE A 60 -6.92 -0.72 -9.48
N LEU A 61 -6.40 0.50 -9.57
CA LEU A 61 -6.52 1.30 -10.79
C LEU A 61 -5.81 0.64 -11.97
N VAL A 62 -4.61 0.11 -11.77
CA VAL A 62 -3.89 -0.65 -12.82
C VAL A 62 -4.71 -1.86 -13.26
N GLN A 63 -5.26 -2.64 -12.32
CA GLN A 63 -6.11 -3.78 -12.63
C GLN A 63 -7.40 -3.38 -13.37
N LEU A 64 -8.04 -2.27 -12.97
CA LEU A 64 -9.22 -1.74 -13.65
C LEU A 64 -8.90 -1.26 -15.07
N CYS A 65 -7.78 -0.59 -15.28
CA CYS A 65 -7.33 -0.18 -16.62
C CYS A 65 -7.04 -1.40 -17.51
N GLN A 66 -6.39 -2.44 -16.97
CA GLN A 66 -6.16 -3.69 -17.69
C GLN A 66 -7.49 -4.36 -18.07
N LEU A 67 -8.46 -4.40 -17.14
CA LEU A 67 -9.79 -4.93 -17.38
C LEU A 67 -10.53 -4.14 -18.48
N ASP A 68 -10.47 -2.80 -18.45
CA ASP A 68 -11.09 -1.94 -19.45
C ASP A 68 -10.48 -2.16 -20.85
N LEU A 69 -9.15 -2.29 -20.94
CA LEU A 69 -8.46 -2.64 -22.18
C LEU A 69 -8.87 -4.01 -22.72
N GLN A 70 -9.03 -5.02 -21.86
CA GLN A 70 -9.53 -6.34 -22.26
C GLN A 70 -10.95 -6.25 -22.81
N GLN A 71 -11.83 -5.45 -22.18
CA GLN A 71 -13.20 -5.24 -22.65
C GLN A 71 -13.24 -4.47 -23.97
N LEU A 72 -12.41 -3.45 -24.15
CA LEU A 72 -12.27 -2.74 -25.43
C LEU A 72 -11.80 -3.67 -26.55
N ARG A 73 -10.83 -4.55 -26.29
CA ARG A 73 -10.38 -5.56 -27.26
C ARG A 73 -11.53 -6.49 -27.65
N ARG A 74 -12.29 -7.00 -26.68
CA ARG A 74 -13.48 -7.83 -26.92
C ARG A 74 -14.56 -7.11 -27.73
N ARG A 75 -14.82 -5.82 -27.45
CA ARG A 75 -15.77 -4.99 -28.22
C ARG A 75 -15.30 -4.83 -29.67
N LYS A 76 -14.02 -4.48 -29.87
CA LYS A 76 -13.42 -4.34 -31.21
C LYS A 76 -13.47 -5.65 -31.99
N GLU A 77 -13.18 -6.77 -31.34
CA GLU A 77 -13.23 -8.10 -31.95
C GLU A 77 -14.66 -8.49 -32.35
N LYS A 78 -15.67 -8.20 -31.51
CA LYS A 78 -17.09 -8.39 -31.88
C LYS A 78 -17.47 -7.56 -33.11
N VAL A 79 -17.06 -6.30 -33.16
CA VAL A 79 -17.32 -5.42 -34.32
C VAL A 79 -16.60 -5.93 -35.56
N TYR A 80 -15.32 -6.31 -35.43
CA TYR A 80 -14.54 -6.88 -36.54
C TYR A 80 -15.18 -8.16 -37.08
N ASN A 81 -15.57 -9.09 -36.20
CA ASN A 81 -16.23 -10.34 -36.59
C ASN A 81 -17.60 -10.06 -37.25
N TYR A 82 -18.38 -9.13 -36.71
CA TYR A 82 -19.63 -8.69 -37.34
C TYR A 82 -19.40 -8.10 -38.74
N LEU A 83 -18.41 -7.22 -38.89
CA LEU A 83 -18.04 -6.63 -40.18
C LEU A 83 -17.49 -7.68 -41.14
N ARG A 84 -16.71 -8.66 -40.67
CA ARG A 84 -16.19 -9.77 -41.47
C ARG A 84 -17.33 -10.66 -41.99
N ILE A 85 -18.30 -10.98 -41.13
CA ILE A 85 -19.49 -11.75 -41.51
C ILE A 85 -20.33 -10.96 -42.51
N LYS A 86 -20.56 -9.65 -42.28
CA LYS A 86 -21.31 -8.79 -43.22
C LYS A 86 -20.58 -8.56 -44.55
N LYS A 87 -19.26 -8.38 -44.54
CA LYS A 87 -18.43 -8.16 -45.73
C LYS A 87 -18.04 -9.45 -46.46
N GLY A 88 -18.34 -10.62 -45.87
CA GLY A 88 -18.39 -11.90 -46.58
C GLY A 88 -19.45 -11.95 -47.69
N ASN A 89 -20.33 -10.94 -47.78
CA ASN A 89 -21.35 -10.79 -48.83
C ASN A 89 -21.16 -9.50 -49.67
N SER A 90 -19.97 -9.31 -50.27
CA SER A 90 -19.60 -8.25 -51.24
C SER A 90 -18.92 -7.01 -50.63
N LEU A 91 -17.71 -6.69 -51.11
CA LEU A 91 -16.92 -5.45 -50.89
C LEU A 91 -15.77 -5.48 -49.84
N LEU A 92 -14.81 -6.41 -50.00
CA LEU A 92 -13.46 -6.26 -49.44
C LEU A 92 -12.32 -6.67 -50.38
N ARG A 93 -12.54 -6.64 -51.70
CA ARG A 93 -11.46 -6.76 -52.72
C ARG A 93 -10.97 -5.43 -53.28
N GLN A 94 -11.55 -4.29 -52.86
CA GLN A 94 -11.26 -2.98 -53.46
C GLN A 94 -10.66 -1.94 -52.51
N ALA A 95 -10.32 -2.33 -51.29
CA ALA A 95 -9.49 -1.51 -50.40
C ALA A 95 -8.33 -2.37 -49.89
N GLY A 96 -7.36 -2.63 -50.78
CA GLY A 96 -5.96 -2.69 -50.35
C GLY A 96 -5.63 -1.30 -49.80
N GLY A 97 -4.91 -1.15 -48.71
CA GLY A 97 -3.60 -1.68 -48.35
C GLY A 97 -3.04 -0.63 -47.38
N GLU A 98 -2.00 -0.98 -46.62
CA GLU A 98 -1.33 -0.08 -45.65
C GLU A 98 -2.07 0.18 -44.33
N LEU A 99 -2.20 -0.85 -43.48
CA LEU A 99 -1.87 -0.73 -42.04
C LEU A 99 -1.93 -2.10 -41.32
N LEU A 100 -1.26 -3.13 -41.82
CA LEU A 100 -1.27 -4.45 -41.16
C LEU A 100 -0.03 -5.29 -41.49
N THR A 101 1.15 -4.72 -41.26
CA THR A 101 2.40 -5.49 -41.14
C THR A 101 3.24 -4.91 -40.02
N SER A 102 2.91 -5.25 -38.77
CA SER A 102 3.86 -5.32 -37.64
C SER A 102 3.15 -5.59 -36.30
N ILE A 103 2.66 -6.81 -36.12
CA ILE A 103 2.55 -7.40 -34.78
C ILE A 103 3.00 -8.86 -34.90
N PRO A 104 4.13 -9.28 -34.29
CA PRO A 104 4.56 -10.67 -34.32
C PRO A 104 3.62 -11.53 -33.44
N PRO A 105 3.32 -12.77 -33.85
CA PRO A 105 2.54 -13.70 -33.04
C PRO A 105 3.34 -14.19 -31.82
N SER A 106 2.61 -14.44 -30.73
CA SER A 106 3.07 -15.02 -29.47
C SER A 106 3.44 -16.50 -29.62
N GLU A 107 4.63 -16.88 -29.16
CA GLU A 107 5.08 -18.28 -29.03
C GLU A 107 4.98 -18.73 -27.55
N GLU A 108 4.04 -19.63 -27.30
CA GLU A 108 4.10 -20.74 -26.33
C GLU A 108 4.03 -21.99 -27.23
N ALA A 109 4.73 -23.11 -27.06
CA ALA A 109 5.61 -23.67 -26.05
C ALA A 109 6.44 -24.77 -26.74
N GLU A 110 7.63 -25.11 -26.23
CA GLU A 110 8.20 -26.46 -26.40
C GLU A 110 9.13 -26.78 -25.22
N GLU A 111 8.72 -27.79 -24.44
CA GLU A 111 9.57 -28.53 -23.51
C GLU A 111 10.59 -29.36 -24.30
N ASP A 112 11.84 -29.40 -23.84
CA ASP A 112 12.64 -30.59 -24.08
C ASP A 112 13.56 -30.91 -22.90
N THR A 113 13.58 -32.20 -22.59
CA THR A 113 14.26 -32.89 -21.49
C THR A 113 15.71 -33.23 -21.80
N LEU A 114 16.55 -33.38 -20.75
CA LEU A 114 17.80 -34.17 -20.59
C LEU A 114 18.73 -33.37 -19.65
N GLY A 115 19.45 -33.87 -18.64
CA GLY A 115 19.94 -35.20 -18.27
C GLY A 115 21.20 -34.94 -17.41
N GLU A 116 21.45 -35.79 -16.41
CA GLU A 116 22.35 -35.61 -15.25
C GLU A 116 23.86 -35.49 -15.55
N GLY A 117 24.66 -34.93 -14.61
CA GLY A 117 26.08 -35.32 -14.49
C GLY A 117 27.10 -34.40 -13.79
N LYS A 118 27.29 -34.63 -12.48
CA LYS A 118 28.56 -34.65 -11.70
C LYS A 118 29.11 -33.40 -10.95
N GLN A 119 29.59 -33.78 -9.76
CA GLN A 119 30.07 -33.06 -8.58
C GLN A 119 31.43 -32.37 -8.73
N GLY A 120 31.67 -31.32 -7.92
CA GLY A 120 33.00 -30.96 -7.43
C GLY A 120 33.33 -29.46 -7.36
N SER A 121 32.81 -28.69 -6.38
CA SER A 121 33.36 -27.35 -6.09
C SER A 121 33.06 -26.77 -4.68
N GLY A 122 32.93 -27.64 -3.66
CA GLY A 122 32.51 -27.23 -2.32
C GLY A 122 33.39 -26.21 -1.58
N SER A 123 34.69 -26.09 -1.91
CA SER A 123 35.59 -25.18 -1.19
C SER A 123 35.88 -23.85 -1.90
N LYS A 124 35.71 -23.79 -3.24
CA LYS A 124 35.88 -22.53 -4.00
C LYS A 124 34.62 -21.67 -3.99
N LYS A 125 33.43 -22.28 -3.90
CA LYS A 125 32.16 -21.56 -3.86
C LYS A 125 32.01 -20.72 -2.59
N MET A 126 32.48 -21.23 -1.45
CA MET A 126 32.40 -20.53 -0.16
C MET A 126 33.41 -19.38 -0.04
N ALA A 127 34.58 -19.47 -0.69
CA ALA A 127 35.55 -18.37 -0.76
C ALA A 127 35.13 -17.31 -1.81
N LEU A 128 34.49 -17.73 -2.90
CA LEU A 128 33.97 -16.85 -3.94
C LEU A 128 32.69 -16.12 -3.50
N GLU A 129 31.78 -16.76 -2.75
CA GLU A 129 30.61 -16.12 -2.11
C GLU A 129 30.99 -15.17 -0.96
N LYS A 130 32.18 -15.34 -0.37
CA LYS A 130 32.73 -14.43 0.65
C LYS A 130 33.48 -13.24 0.02
N SER A 131 34.01 -13.41 -1.20
CA SER A 131 34.70 -12.37 -1.97
C SER A 131 33.79 -11.58 -2.93
N LEU A 132 32.64 -12.14 -3.32
CA LEU A 132 31.62 -11.49 -4.17
C LEU A 132 30.52 -10.77 -3.39
N ARG A 133 30.59 -10.75 -2.04
CA ARG A 133 30.02 -9.65 -1.26
C ARG A 133 30.87 -8.39 -1.44
N GLY A 134 31.02 -7.99 -2.71
CA GLY A 134 31.34 -6.63 -3.06
C GLY A 134 30.28 -5.76 -2.42
N LYS A 135 30.74 -4.73 -1.71
CA LYS A 135 29.89 -3.68 -1.14
C LYS A 135 29.07 -3.06 -2.27
N GLU A 136 27.87 -3.57 -2.54
CA GLU A 136 26.87 -2.71 -3.18
C GLU A 136 26.56 -1.63 -2.14
N GLU A 137 27.12 -0.44 -2.36
CA GLU A 137 26.86 0.71 -1.52
C GLU A 137 25.36 0.98 -1.62
N TYR A 138 24.67 0.89 -0.48
CA TYR A 138 23.23 1.08 -0.43
C TYR A 138 22.85 2.43 -1.03
N GLU A 139 21.96 2.42 -2.02
CA GLU A 139 21.36 3.62 -2.58
C GLU A 139 19.87 3.70 -2.22
N THR A 140 19.46 4.85 -1.69
CA THR A 140 18.05 5.12 -1.36
C THR A 140 17.18 5.06 -2.63
N PRO A 141 16.23 4.10 -2.74
CA PRO A 141 15.43 3.90 -3.95
C PRO A 141 14.57 5.11 -4.32
N SER A 142 14.06 5.18 -5.56
CA SER A 142 13.12 6.24 -5.97
C SER A 142 11.77 6.11 -5.27
N VAL A 143 10.95 7.18 -5.29
CA VAL A 143 9.58 7.12 -4.75
C VAL A 143 8.75 6.05 -5.47
N SER A 144 8.91 5.93 -6.80
CA SER A 144 8.23 4.91 -7.60
C SER A 144 8.63 3.50 -7.17
N ASP A 145 9.92 3.25 -6.93
CA ASP A 145 10.39 1.93 -6.49
C ASP A 145 9.87 1.59 -5.09
N LEU A 146 9.84 2.57 -4.19
CA LEU A 146 9.25 2.40 -2.86
C LEU A 146 7.76 2.12 -2.95
N GLN A 147 7.01 2.84 -3.78
CA GLN A 147 5.58 2.55 -4.01
C GLN A 147 5.38 1.13 -4.57
N HIS A 148 6.19 0.73 -5.54
CA HIS A 148 6.14 -0.62 -6.09
C HIS A 148 6.43 -1.67 -5.03
N LEU A 149 7.45 -1.45 -4.17
CA LEU A 149 7.75 -2.30 -3.02
C LEU A 149 6.55 -2.40 -2.08
N LEU A 150 5.95 -1.28 -1.68
CA LEU A 150 4.80 -1.20 -0.76
C LEU A 150 3.55 -1.90 -1.32
N LEU A 151 3.42 -2.02 -2.63
CA LEU A 151 2.30 -2.68 -3.29
C LEU A 151 2.54 -4.18 -3.56
N LYS A 152 3.78 -4.68 -3.41
CA LYS A 152 4.11 -6.10 -3.54
C LYS A 152 3.75 -6.88 -2.27
N ASN A 153 2.98 -7.97 -2.40
CA ASN A 153 2.56 -8.84 -1.30
C ASN A 153 1.69 -8.13 -0.25
N ILE A 154 0.40 -8.51 -0.18
CA ILE A 154 -0.54 -7.93 0.78
C ILE A 154 -0.48 -8.73 2.07
N TYR A 155 -0.17 -8.06 3.18
CA TYR A 155 -0.14 -8.67 4.50
C TYR A 155 -1.46 -8.40 5.26
N PRO A 156 -2.01 -9.38 6.00
CA PRO A 156 -3.23 -9.21 6.77
C PRO A 156 -3.12 -8.01 7.72
N THR A 157 -4.06 -7.08 7.60
CA THR A 157 -4.08 -5.84 8.40
C THR A 157 -5.25 -5.87 9.36
N GLY A 158 -4.94 -6.00 10.66
CA GLY A 158 -5.94 -5.87 11.72
C GLY A 158 -6.22 -4.41 12.09
N PRO A 159 -7.12 -4.16 13.05
CA PRO A 159 -7.32 -2.82 13.60
C PRO A 159 -6.04 -2.22 14.21
N VAL A 160 -5.19 -3.09 14.76
CA VAL A 160 -3.87 -2.78 15.32
C VAL A 160 -2.94 -3.98 15.17
N ASN A 161 -1.65 -3.73 14.96
CA ASN A 161 -0.62 -4.77 14.87
C ASN A 161 0.63 -4.30 15.63
N GLN A 162 1.31 -5.22 16.30
CA GLN A 162 2.67 -4.97 16.76
C GLN A 162 3.61 -5.08 15.55
N VAL A 163 4.33 -4.00 15.24
CA VAL A 163 5.18 -3.92 14.03
C VAL A 163 6.68 -3.92 14.36
N TRP A 164 7.00 -3.73 15.63
CA TRP A 164 8.35 -3.78 16.18
C TRP A 164 8.24 -4.11 17.69
N PRO A 165 9.28 -4.66 18.35
CA PRO A 165 9.24 -4.86 19.80
C PRO A 165 8.80 -3.61 20.56
N GLY A 166 7.66 -3.69 21.26
CA GLY A 166 7.06 -2.58 22.00
C GLY A 166 6.34 -1.50 21.17
N ILE A 167 6.28 -1.59 19.84
CA ILE A 167 5.61 -0.59 18.97
C ILE A 167 4.42 -1.21 18.25
N TYR A 168 3.27 -0.57 18.38
CA TYR A 168 2.00 -0.95 17.78
C TYR A 168 1.52 0.14 16.84
N ILE A 169 1.07 -0.23 15.64
CA ILE A 169 0.39 0.68 14.70
C ILE A 169 -1.08 0.31 14.62
N GLY A 170 -1.97 1.29 14.74
CA GLY A 170 -3.41 1.07 14.54
C GLY A 170 -4.19 2.28 14.04
N ASN A 171 -5.51 2.12 14.05
CA ASN A 171 -6.46 3.11 13.53
C ASN A 171 -7.16 3.91 14.63
N ALA A 172 -7.99 4.86 14.22
CA ALA A 172 -8.72 5.72 15.15
C ALA A 172 -9.81 4.99 15.95
N ALA A 173 -10.30 3.83 15.50
CA ALA A 173 -11.24 3.03 16.28
C ALA A 173 -10.52 2.41 17.49
N THR A 174 -9.35 1.79 17.27
CA THR A 174 -8.51 1.28 18.36
C THR A 174 -8.07 2.39 19.30
N ALA A 175 -7.73 3.58 18.79
CA ALA A 175 -7.36 4.73 19.62
C ALA A 175 -8.47 5.17 20.58
N ARG A 176 -9.74 4.98 20.22
CA ARG A 176 -10.91 5.31 21.06
C ARG A 176 -11.31 4.17 22.00
N ASP A 177 -10.84 2.96 21.75
CA ASP A 177 -11.12 1.79 22.58
C ASP A 177 -10.07 1.64 23.69
N LYS A 178 -10.32 2.34 24.80
CA LYS A 178 -9.47 2.30 26.01
C LYS A 178 -9.33 0.89 26.58
N SER A 179 -10.36 0.04 26.47
CA SER A 179 -10.31 -1.33 26.97
C SER A 179 -9.26 -2.13 26.20
N THR A 180 -9.30 -2.05 24.87
CA THR A 180 -8.29 -2.67 24.00
C THR A 180 -6.88 -2.14 24.30
N LEU A 181 -6.71 -0.82 24.47
CA LEU A 181 -5.41 -0.25 24.82
C LEU A 181 -4.89 -0.74 26.19
N CYS A 182 -5.76 -0.82 27.20
CA CYS A 182 -5.42 -1.39 28.52
C CYS A 182 -5.03 -2.86 28.43
N ASN A 183 -5.78 -3.68 27.69
CA ASN A 183 -5.50 -5.10 27.51
C ASN A 183 -4.14 -5.36 26.82
N MET A 184 -3.77 -4.49 25.87
CA MET A 184 -2.46 -4.51 25.24
C MET A 184 -1.34 -3.94 26.13
N ARG A 185 -1.69 -3.38 27.29
CA ARG A 185 -0.81 -2.69 28.25
C ARG A 185 -0.07 -1.51 27.62
N ILE A 186 -0.78 -0.74 26.80
CA ILE A 186 -0.23 0.48 26.20
C ILE A 186 0.08 1.49 27.32
N THR A 187 1.26 2.07 27.23
CA THR A 187 1.78 3.05 28.21
C THR A 187 2.03 4.42 27.57
N HIS A 188 2.19 4.46 26.25
CA HIS A 188 2.48 5.69 25.52
C HIS A 188 1.66 5.71 24.23
N ILE A 189 1.13 6.86 23.87
CA ILE A 189 0.29 7.05 22.68
C ILE A 189 0.89 8.17 21.83
N VAL A 190 1.12 7.86 20.55
CA VAL A 190 1.42 8.85 19.51
C VAL A 190 0.21 8.95 18.59
N ASN A 191 -0.42 10.12 18.56
CA ASN A 191 -1.49 10.43 17.62
C ASN A 191 -0.92 11.24 16.46
N ALA A 192 -0.67 10.58 15.33
CA ALA A 192 -0.19 11.17 14.08
C ALA A 192 -1.28 11.87 13.25
N ALA A 193 -2.44 12.14 13.86
CA ALA A 193 -3.55 12.91 13.30
C ALA A 193 -4.25 13.67 14.44
N HIS A 194 -3.46 14.30 15.31
CA HIS A 194 -3.97 15.08 16.44
C HIS A 194 -4.71 16.33 15.95
N GLY A 195 -5.65 16.84 16.75
CA GLY A 195 -6.32 18.10 16.49
C GLY A 195 -7.85 17.98 16.45
N PRO A 196 -8.56 19.09 16.67
CA PRO A 196 -10.02 19.13 16.70
C PRO A 196 -10.66 18.79 15.34
N HIS A 197 -9.94 19.06 14.25
CA HIS A 197 -10.37 18.77 12.88
C HIS A 197 -9.92 17.38 12.38
N HIS A 198 -9.29 16.59 13.26
CA HIS A 198 -8.77 15.26 12.95
C HIS A 198 -9.24 14.24 14.01
N ILE A 199 -8.32 13.48 14.61
CA ILE A 199 -8.62 12.53 15.67
C ILE A 199 -8.48 13.24 17.02
N ASN A 200 -9.58 13.83 17.45
CA ASN A 200 -9.67 14.60 18.69
C ASN A 200 -9.79 13.71 19.93
N THR A 201 -8.75 12.91 20.23
CA THR A 201 -8.60 12.26 21.53
C THR A 201 -7.87 13.20 22.49
N GLY A 202 -6.59 13.50 22.22
CA GLY A 202 -5.77 14.32 23.10
C GLY A 202 -5.51 13.66 24.47
N ALA A 203 -4.64 14.26 25.28
CA ALA A 203 -4.27 13.70 26.58
C ALA A 203 -5.48 13.54 27.53
N ARG A 204 -6.40 14.52 27.54
CA ARG A 204 -7.60 14.50 28.40
C ARG A 204 -8.52 13.33 28.12
N PHE A 205 -8.63 12.87 26.87
CA PHE A 205 -9.41 11.68 26.55
C PHE A 205 -8.88 10.47 27.31
N TYR A 206 -7.58 10.34 27.51
CA TYR A 206 -6.96 9.22 28.23
C TYR A 206 -6.75 9.46 29.74
N SER A 207 -7.40 10.47 30.33
CA SER A 207 -7.21 10.87 31.75
C SER A 207 -7.47 9.77 32.79
N ASN A 208 -8.24 8.75 32.45
CA ASN A 208 -8.50 7.59 33.30
C ASN A 208 -7.56 6.40 33.03
N MET A 209 -6.48 6.62 32.27
CA MET A 209 -5.43 5.65 31.98
C MET A 209 -4.09 6.24 32.38
N THR A 210 -3.16 5.39 32.81
CA THR A 210 -1.76 5.80 33.04
C THR A 210 -0.99 5.71 31.73
N VAL A 211 -1.17 6.71 30.87
CA VAL A 211 -0.47 6.80 29.58
C VAL A 211 0.11 8.18 29.33
N ASP A 212 1.30 8.22 28.75
CA ASP A 212 1.88 9.44 28.20
C ASP A 212 1.37 9.66 26.77
N TYR A 213 1.00 10.90 26.44
CA TYR A 213 0.42 11.25 25.15
C TYR A 213 1.28 12.24 24.38
N TYR A 214 1.51 11.95 23.10
CA TYR A 214 2.19 12.83 22.16
C TYR A 214 1.33 13.02 20.90
N GLY A 215 0.95 14.26 20.60
CA GLY A 215 0.11 14.61 19.46
C GLY A 215 0.92 15.26 18.35
N VAL A 216 0.74 14.77 17.12
CA VAL A 216 1.23 15.39 15.89
C VAL A 216 0.01 15.76 15.04
N GLU A 217 -0.23 17.04 14.88
CA GLU A 217 -1.29 17.56 14.01
C GLU A 217 -0.80 17.51 12.56
N ALA A 218 -1.28 16.50 11.82
CA ALA A 218 -0.83 16.21 10.48
C ALA A 218 -1.94 15.74 9.54
N ASP A 219 -2.02 16.42 8.41
CA ASP A 219 -2.82 16.03 7.26
C ASP A 219 -2.20 14.83 6.54
N ASP A 220 -3.04 14.05 5.85
CA ASP A 220 -2.60 12.92 5.01
C ASP A 220 -2.41 13.35 3.55
N ALA A 221 -1.73 14.47 3.35
CA ALA A 221 -1.56 15.08 2.05
C ALA A 221 -0.09 15.01 1.60
N GLU A 222 0.15 14.97 0.29
CA GLU A 222 1.51 14.86 -0.27
C GLU A 222 2.32 16.16 -0.08
N ASP A 223 1.64 17.29 0.06
CA ASP A 223 2.22 18.61 0.31
C ASP A 223 2.42 18.92 1.80
N PHE A 224 1.92 18.09 2.72
CA PHE A 224 2.14 18.27 4.15
C PHE A 224 3.58 17.86 4.54
N ASP A 225 4.34 18.76 5.17
CA ASP A 225 5.68 18.44 5.67
C ASP A 225 5.63 17.78 7.06
N LEU A 226 5.75 16.45 7.10
CA LEU A 226 5.80 15.67 8.33
C LEU A 226 7.22 15.58 8.91
N SER A 227 8.24 15.98 8.14
CA SER A 227 9.64 15.81 8.54
C SER A 227 10.07 16.55 9.82
N PRO A 228 9.52 17.72 10.19
CA PRO A 228 9.80 18.35 11.47
C PRO A 228 9.45 17.48 12.68
N PHE A 229 8.52 16.54 12.52
CA PHE A 229 8.06 15.67 13.60
C PHE A 229 8.84 14.36 13.72
N PHE A 230 9.74 14.04 12.78
CA PHE A 230 10.49 12.78 12.79
C PHE A 230 11.33 12.61 14.05
N TYR A 231 12.25 13.54 14.33
CA TYR A 231 13.13 13.45 15.50
C TYR A 231 12.38 13.60 16.84
N PRO A 232 11.46 14.56 17.04
CA PRO A 232 10.68 14.65 18.28
C PRO A 232 9.86 13.38 18.57
N THR A 233 9.18 12.83 17.56
CA THR A 233 8.40 11.60 17.72
C THR A 233 9.32 10.41 18.00
N ALA A 234 10.43 10.29 17.26
CA ALA A 234 11.40 9.21 17.46
C ALA A 234 11.99 9.24 18.88
N LYS A 235 12.29 10.43 19.41
CA LYS A 235 12.75 10.63 20.80
C LYS A 235 11.70 10.16 21.81
N PHE A 236 10.43 10.52 21.61
CA PHE A 236 9.32 10.07 22.46
C PHE A 236 9.21 8.54 22.48
N ILE A 237 9.25 7.90 21.30
CA ILE A 237 9.22 6.44 21.17
C ILE A 237 10.44 5.81 21.86
N ARG A 238 11.65 6.32 21.63
CA ARG A 238 12.89 5.78 22.24
C ARG A 238 12.85 5.87 23.76
N ALA A 239 12.39 7.01 24.31
CA ALA A 239 12.26 7.19 25.75
C ALA A 239 11.28 6.18 26.36
N ALA A 240 10.14 5.95 25.71
CA ALA A 240 9.15 4.96 26.15
C ALA A 240 9.74 3.54 26.19
N LEU A 241 10.39 3.11 25.10
CA LEU A 241 10.97 1.77 24.98
C LEU A 241 12.11 1.53 25.96
N SER A 242 12.90 2.56 26.31
CA SER A 242 13.99 2.44 27.30
C SER A 242 13.49 2.08 28.71
N LYS A 243 12.21 2.37 29.00
CA LYS A 243 11.52 2.04 30.26
C LYS A 243 10.64 0.80 30.13
N GLN A 244 10.90 -0.05 29.11
CA GLN A 244 10.09 -1.23 28.78
C GLN A 244 8.62 -0.90 28.53
N GLY A 245 8.33 0.34 28.11
CA GLY A 245 7.00 0.79 27.75
C GLY A 245 6.53 0.19 26.43
N ARG A 246 5.22 0.25 26.21
CA ARG A 246 4.55 -0.11 24.95
C ARG A 246 3.93 1.13 24.34
N VAL A 247 4.27 1.39 23.09
CA VAL A 247 3.88 2.59 22.34
C VAL A 247 2.85 2.23 21.29
N PHE A 248 1.71 2.91 21.34
CA PHE A 248 0.68 2.84 20.31
C PHE A 248 0.74 4.08 19.43
N VAL A 249 1.11 3.90 18.15
CA VAL A 249 1.17 4.96 17.15
C VAL A 249 -0.02 4.82 16.22
N HIS A 250 -0.86 5.85 16.10
CA HIS A 250 -2.06 5.78 15.27
C HIS A 250 -2.27 7.04 14.44
N CYS A 251 -3.09 6.93 13.40
CA CYS A 251 -3.69 8.06 12.71
C CYS A 251 -5.17 7.75 12.47
N ALA A 252 -5.75 8.12 11.33
CA ALA A 252 -7.10 7.71 10.97
C ALA A 252 -7.20 6.19 10.70
N MET A 253 -6.34 5.69 9.80
CA MET A 253 -6.37 4.29 9.33
C MET A 253 -5.15 3.46 9.77
N GLY A 254 -4.09 4.11 10.26
CA GLY A 254 -2.82 3.42 10.56
C GLY A 254 -2.13 2.88 9.31
N VAL A 255 -2.18 3.63 8.20
CA VAL A 255 -1.65 3.20 6.87
C VAL A 255 -0.59 4.16 6.33
N SER A 256 -0.77 5.47 6.47
CA SER A 256 0.14 6.49 5.92
C SER A 256 0.93 7.21 7.01
N ARG A 257 0.37 8.26 7.63
CA ARG A 257 1.03 9.10 8.68
C ARG A 257 1.72 8.32 9.81
N ALA A 258 1.00 7.42 10.48
CA ALA A 258 1.53 6.67 11.62
C ALA A 258 2.71 5.76 11.22
N PRO A 259 2.61 4.93 10.18
CA PRO A 259 3.76 4.23 9.61
C PRO A 259 4.92 5.14 9.23
N THR A 260 4.70 6.31 8.63
CA THR A 260 5.79 7.25 8.30
C THR A 260 6.62 7.62 9.53
N LEU A 261 5.97 7.95 10.66
CA LEU A 261 6.68 8.27 11.90
C LEU A 261 7.42 7.06 12.50
N VAL A 262 6.85 5.85 12.39
CA VAL A 262 7.52 4.62 12.86
C VAL A 262 8.72 4.27 11.97
N LEU A 263 8.61 4.40 10.65
CA LEU A 263 9.72 4.21 9.72
C LEU A 263 10.85 5.19 10.02
N ALA A 264 10.53 6.47 10.25
CA ALA A 264 11.51 7.47 10.66
C ALA A 264 12.21 7.08 11.97
N PHE A 265 11.46 6.61 12.97
CA PHE A 265 12.03 6.08 14.22
C PHE A 265 13.01 4.93 13.96
N LEU A 266 12.64 3.92 13.16
CA LEU A 266 13.50 2.77 12.88
C LEU A 266 14.80 3.18 12.18
N MET A 267 14.74 4.12 11.23
CA MET A 267 15.95 4.65 10.60
C MET A 267 16.82 5.42 11.60
N ILE A 268 16.24 6.34 12.38
CA ILE A 268 16.97 7.22 13.30
C ILE A 268 17.60 6.43 14.46
N HIS A 269 16.85 5.48 15.03
CA HIS A 269 17.18 4.88 16.32
C HIS A 269 17.58 3.40 16.23
N GLU A 270 17.13 2.66 15.22
CA GLU A 270 17.49 1.24 15.02
C GLU A 270 18.54 1.02 13.92
N ASN A 271 19.09 2.11 13.38
CA ASN A 271 20.16 2.10 12.37
C ASN A 271 19.77 1.36 11.07
N MET A 272 18.50 1.44 10.68
CA MET A 272 17.98 0.85 9.46
C MET A 272 18.11 1.78 8.26
N THR A 273 18.19 1.19 7.06
CA THR A 273 17.85 1.88 5.81
C THR A 273 16.33 2.08 5.72
N LEU A 274 15.87 2.94 4.81
CA LEU A 274 14.43 3.07 4.53
C LEU A 274 13.81 1.74 4.06
N VAL A 275 14.53 0.96 3.24
CA VAL A 275 14.04 -0.32 2.73
C VAL A 275 13.90 -1.35 3.85
N ASP A 276 14.89 -1.44 4.73
CA ASP A 276 14.85 -2.36 5.87
C ASP A 276 13.74 -1.99 6.85
N ALA A 277 13.57 -0.69 7.14
CA ALA A 277 12.48 -0.20 7.98
C ALA A 277 11.11 -0.55 7.39
N ILE A 278 10.93 -0.38 6.07
CA ILE A 278 9.70 -0.76 5.36
C ILE A 278 9.46 -2.26 5.49
N ASN A 279 10.46 -3.08 5.22
CA ASN A 279 10.34 -4.54 5.28
C ASN A 279 10.00 -5.01 6.71
N ALA A 280 10.66 -4.46 7.73
CA ALA A 280 10.40 -4.79 9.13
C ALA A 280 8.93 -4.52 9.53
N VAL A 281 8.38 -3.36 9.16
CA VAL A 281 6.99 -3.02 9.48
C VAL A 281 6.01 -3.88 8.65
N ARG A 282 6.32 -4.10 7.37
CA ARG A 282 5.41 -4.79 6.43
C ARG A 282 5.21 -6.26 6.69
N GLN A 283 6.17 -6.92 7.34
CA GLN A 283 5.99 -8.30 7.81
C GLN A 283 4.79 -8.46 8.75
N HIS A 284 4.37 -7.38 9.43
CA HIS A 284 3.33 -7.41 10.44
C HIS A 284 2.07 -6.62 10.09
N ARG A 285 2.16 -5.67 9.15
CA ARG A 285 1.04 -4.78 8.80
C ARG A 285 1.23 -4.19 7.40
N ASP A 286 0.15 -4.16 6.61
CA ASP A 286 0.18 -3.42 5.36
C ASP A 286 0.18 -1.91 5.60
N ILE A 287 1.11 -1.21 4.95
CA ILE A 287 1.32 0.23 5.09
C ILE A 287 1.49 0.84 3.71
N CYS A 288 1.05 2.07 3.56
CA CYS A 288 1.16 2.82 2.32
C CYS A 288 1.23 4.33 2.62
N PRO A 289 2.41 4.83 3.07
CA PRO A 289 2.67 6.27 3.08
C PRO A 289 2.42 6.91 1.71
N ASN A 290 1.88 8.13 1.70
CA ASN A 290 1.71 8.90 0.46
C ASN A 290 3.07 9.27 -0.18
N ALA A 291 3.05 9.72 -1.44
CA ALA A 291 4.28 10.01 -2.20
C ALA A 291 5.14 11.13 -1.57
N GLY A 292 4.50 12.14 -0.97
CA GLY A 292 5.16 13.22 -0.25
C GLY A 292 5.93 12.71 0.97
N PHE A 293 5.31 11.87 1.78
CA PHE A 293 5.94 11.25 2.94
C PHE A 293 7.08 10.30 2.56
N LEU A 294 6.93 9.53 1.48
CA LEU A 294 8.02 8.72 0.95
C LEU A 294 9.20 9.61 0.52
N SER A 295 8.94 10.73 -0.14
CA SER A 295 9.99 11.70 -0.51
C SER A 295 10.72 12.27 0.72
N GLN A 296 9.98 12.58 1.79
CA GLN A 296 10.54 13.06 3.05
C GLN A 296 11.39 11.98 3.75
N LEU A 297 10.91 10.73 3.78
CA LEU A 297 11.68 9.59 4.33
C LEU A 297 12.95 9.32 3.53
N ARG A 298 12.91 9.44 2.20
CA ARG A 298 14.11 9.32 1.36
C ARG A 298 15.15 10.38 1.70
N ARG A 299 14.71 11.63 1.92
CA ARG A 299 15.60 12.72 2.33
C ARG A 299 16.24 12.40 3.69
N LEU A 300 15.48 11.90 4.64
CA LEU A 300 15.99 11.45 5.93
C LEU A 300 17.02 10.33 5.77
N ASP A 301 16.72 9.30 4.99
CA ASP A 301 17.58 8.15 4.76
C ASP A 301 18.93 8.53 4.12
N LYS A 302 18.91 9.40 3.10
CA LYS A 302 20.13 9.95 2.47
C LYS A 302 20.98 10.73 3.49
N ASN A 303 20.35 11.56 4.31
CA ASN A 303 21.07 12.34 5.34
C ASN A 303 21.71 11.41 6.38
N LEU A 304 20.97 10.41 6.86
CA LEU A 304 21.49 9.42 7.82
C LEU A 304 22.62 8.58 7.22
N ALA A 305 22.52 8.17 5.94
CA ALA A 305 23.59 7.47 5.25
C ALA A 305 24.88 8.32 5.18
N TRP A 306 24.74 9.61 4.87
CA TRP A 306 25.85 10.57 4.91
C TRP A 306 26.46 10.70 6.32
N GLU A 307 25.64 10.84 7.35
CA GLU A 307 26.09 10.94 8.74
C GLU A 307 26.82 9.68 9.23
N ARG A 308 26.29 8.50 8.92
CA ARG A 308 26.90 7.20 9.27
C ARG A 308 28.24 7.01 8.59
N LYS A 309 28.35 7.37 7.29
CA LYS A 309 29.62 7.34 6.55
C LYS A 309 30.67 8.24 7.18
N ARG A 310 30.29 9.42 7.66
CA ARG A 310 31.19 10.33 8.41
C ARG A 310 31.65 9.77 9.75
N LYS A 311 30.81 8.95 10.42
CA LYS A 311 31.12 8.33 11.71
C LYS A 311 31.79 6.95 11.60
N GLY A 312 31.91 6.38 10.40
CA GLY A 312 32.46 5.04 10.19
C GLY A 312 31.53 3.90 10.62
N GLU A 313 30.23 4.16 10.75
CA GLU A 313 29.23 3.18 11.19
C GLU A 313 28.66 2.38 10.01
N THR A 314 28.47 1.07 10.16
CA THR A 314 27.79 0.20 9.19
C THR A 314 26.34 -0.09 9.60
N TYR A 315 25.48 -0.41 8.64
CA TYR A 315 24.10 -0.85 8.89
C TYR A 315 24.08 -2.15 9.72
N LYS A 316 23.04 -2.32 10.56
CA LYS A 316 22.75 -3.63 11.17
C LYS A 316 22.11 -4.52 10.10
N VAL A 317 22.81 -5.57 9.69
CA VAL A 317 22.29 -6.65 8.84
C VAL A 317 21.62 -7.70 9.72
#